data_AF-A0A937DNC9-F1
#
_entry.id   AF-A0A937DNC9-F1
#
_cell.length_a   1.000
_cell.length_b   1.000
_cell.length_c   1.000
_cell.angle_alpha   90.00
_cell.angle_beta   90.00
_cell.angle_gamma   90.00
#
_symmetry.space_group_name_H-M   'P 1'
#
loop_
_entity.id
_entity.type
_entity.pdbx_description
1 polymer ?
#
loop_
_entity_poly.entity_id
_entity_poly.type
_entity_poly.pdbx_seq_one_letter_code
_entity_poly.pdbx_strand_id
1 'polypeptide(L)'
;MSKVKSSQVVLRQALARTLAASIVSACVTLAHAQPAKPEPTPPAQVPSTEQPQPAPASTPTLLPQAEKPAKTAEPSEAVLLLRDGRSFTGILVTKDDEKFVLRIAGIDTTFDAAKVERYRLLEPVLERYARMRAQIDENDVPQLVELIDFLISREKLEEALKEAQALRQRQPANPDARRALERVQNLVDLRSNADEPDANAAGTDPAGTPAEQTGHAPLMTPEQVALVKVYEVDLEKDQSVVIPRNVAEAVLQKYAESPLVPTTKEGREALIREGPGKILDLMFRLRAREFYPQVKVVQTPESIRRFRDEVQQTIIIGGCATSGCHNSATTGGRLVFSTNKPASERTSVTNFYILNRFRTSDGKGLIDTENPERSALIQLGMPRDRSLRPHPAVIDAVTGADLWKPTIKSSADRKVQNVTDWVNALYLPRPQYDVGYKPVRPFEPQMPQAGMGAGNPAGNPPGK
;
A
#
# COMPACT_ATOMS: atom_id res chain seq x y z
N MET A 1 -47.32 57.82 3.48
CA MET A 1 -46.53 58.35 2.35
C MET A 1 -45.30 57.47 2.17
N SER A 2 -44.97 57.12 0.91
CA SER A 2 -43.83 56.32 0.39
C SER A 2 -43.63 54.91 0.97
N LYS A 3 -44.03 53.79 0.36
CA LYS A 3 -43.76 53.17 -0.96
C LYS A 3 -42.29 52.85 -1.29
N VAL A 4 -41.99 51.55 -1.24
CA VAL A 4 -41.40 50.67 -2.27
C VAL A 4 -40.04 51.07 -2.88
N LYS A 5 -39.00 50.28 -2.62
CA LYS A 5 -38.02 49.72 -3.58
C LYS A 5 -36.88 49.00 -2.85
N SER A 6 -36.77 47.67 -3.03
CA SER A 6 -35.52 47.01 -3.46
C SER A 6 -35.67 45.48 -3.39
N SER A 7 -36.35 44.93 -4.39
CA SER A 7 -36.26 43.53 -4.78
C SER A 7 -35.66 43.50 -6.19
N GLN A 8 -34.34 43.70 -6.30
CA GLN A 8 -33.57 43.49 -7.54
C GLN A 8 -32.10 43.25 -7.21
N VAL A 9 -31.76 42.04 -6.77
CA VAL A 9 -30.38 41.49 -6.89
C VAL A 9 -30.39 39.99 -7.25
N VAL A 10 -31.52 39.29 -7.11
CA VAL A 10 -31.65 37.87 -7.51
C VAL A 10 -32.12 37.76 -8.96
N LEU A 11 -31.27 38.12 -9.95
CA LEU A 11 -31.48 37.72 -11.35
C LEU A 11 -30.29 38.00 -12.30
N ARG A 12 -29.04 37.65 -11.94
CA ARG A 12 -27.92 37.68 -12.89
C ARG A 12 -26.85 36.62 -12.57
N GLN A 13 -27.14 35.35 -12.83
CA GLN A 13 -26.09 34.32 -13.02
C GLN A 13 -26.61 33.02 -13.66
N ALA A 14 -27.57 33.15 -14.59
CA ALA A 14 -27.95 32.09 -15.51
C ALA A 14 -28.00 32.69 -16.91
N LEU A 15 -27.50 31.94 -17.91
CA LEU A 15 -27.36 32.26 -19.35
C LEU A 15 -26.01 32.84 -19.78
N ALA A 16 -25.04 31.95 -20.00
CA ALA A 16 -24.06 32.09 -21.09
C ALA A 16 -23.54 30.70 -21.50
N ARG A 17 -24.43 29.92 -22.13
CA ARG A 17 -24.07 28.79 -22.99
C ARG A 17 -24.80 28.98 -24.32
N THR A 18 -24.05 28.79 -25.41
CA THR A 18 -24.45 28.40 -26.79
C THR A 18 -24.59 29.48 -27.89
N LEU A 19 -24.08 29.10 -29.08
CA LEU A 19 -24.03 29.71 -30.43
C LEU A 19 -22.91 30.73 -30.71
N ALA A 20 -22.17 30.71 -31.83
CA ALA A 20 -22.01 29.80 -32.99
C ALA A 20 -20.75 30.28 -33.77
N ALA A 21 -19.84 29.39 -34.19
CA ALA A 21 -19.60 28.93 -35.58
C ALA A 21 -19.15 29.96 -36.65
N SER A 22 -17.88 29.80 -37.07
CA SER A 22 -17.33 29.77 -38.46
C SER A 22 -17.23 31.02 -39.35
N ILE A 23 -16.01 31.27 -39.86
CA ILE A 23 -15.53 31.66 -41.23
C ILE A 23 -13.99 31.86 -41.11
N VAL A 24 -13.10 30.92 -41.48
CA VAL A 24 -12.50 30.54 -42.79
C VAL A 24 -11.16 31.23 -43.13
N SER A 25 -10.14 30.38 -43.35
CA SER A 25 -8.91 30.45 -44.19
C SER A 25 -7.90 31.60 -44.06
N ALA A 26 -6.61 31.28 -43.84
CA ALA A 26 -5.62 30.85 -44.85
C ALA A 26 -4.18 30.87 -44.29
N CYS A 27 -3.28 30.10 -44.92
CA CYS A 27 -1.79 30.18 -44.91
C CYS A 27 -1.07 29.63 -43.65
N VAL A 28 0.00 28.83 -43.70
CA VAL A 28 0.89 28.29 -44.74
C VAL A 28 1.56 27.04 -44.13
N THR A 29 1.63 25.94 -44.87
CA THR A 29 2.42 24.74 -44.55
C THR A 29 3.85 24.89 -45.06
N LEU A 30 4.84 24.83 -44.17
CA LEU A 30 6.26 24.63 -44.51
C LEU A 30 6.71 23.27 -43.96
N ALA A 31 6.62 22.25 -44.82
CA ALA A 31 7.20 20.94 -44.57
C ALA A 31 8.72 21.02 -44.84
N HIS A 32 9.53 20.81 -43.81
CA HIS A 32 10.96 20.55 -43.96
C HIS A 32 11.15 19.07 -44.33
N ALA A 33 11.61 18.84 -45.55
CA ALA A 33 12.04 17.53 -46.04
C ALA A 33 13.33 17.10 -45.30
N GLN A 34 13.28 15.92 -44.70
CA GLN A 34 14.41 15.27 -44.06
C GLN A 34 15.10 14.35 -45.10
N PRO A 35 16.43 14.40 -45.27
CA PRO A 35 17.13 13.56 -46.25
C PRO A 35 17.16 12.08 -45.81
N ALA A 36 16.91 11.20 -46.79
CA ALA A 36 16.89 9.76 -46.66
C ALA A 36 18.25 9.20 -46.20
N LYS A 37 18.18 8.26 -45.25
CA LYS A 37 19.31 7.50 -44.73
C LYS A 37 19.61 6.33 -45.68
N PRO A 38 20.87 6.05 -46.05
CA PRO A 38 21.19 4.94 -46.96
C PRO A 38 20.97 3.58 -46.29
N GLU A 39 20.38 2.69 -47.07
CA GLU A 39 20.04 1.30 -46.78
C GLU A 39 21.32 0.43 -46.73
N PRO A 40 21.52 -0.45 -45.73
CA PRO A 40 22.68 -1.31 -45.67
C PRO A 40 22.53 -2.54 -46.59
N THR A 41 23.54 -2.72 -47.45
CA THR A 41 23.73 -3.88 -48.34
C THR A 41 23.75 -5.21 -47.57
N PRO A 42 23.06 -6.26 -48.05
CA PRO A 42 23.13 -7.59 -47.45
C PRO A 42 24.48 -8.27 -47.75
N PRO A 43 25.11 -8.94 -46.76
CA PRO A 43 26.35 -9.67 -46.99
C PRO A 43 26.11 -10.99 -47.74
N ALA A 44 27.11 -11.34 -48.55
CA ALA A 44 27.18 -12.48 -49.45
C ALA A 44 27.04 -13.84 -48.75
N GLN A 45 26.34 -14.75 -49.45
CA GLN A 45 26.24 -16.17 -49.13
C GLN A 45 27.60 -16.86 -49.27
N VAL A 46 28.01 -17.59 -48.22
CA VAL A 46 29.15 -18.51 -48.23
C VAL A 46 28.60 -19.95 -48.34
N PRO A 47 29.28 -20.88 -49.06
CA PRO A 47 28.72 -22.19 -49.40
C PRO A 47 28.63 -23.12 -48.19
N SER A 48 27.53 -23.88 -48.13
CA SER A 48 27.28 -24.97 -47.18
C SER A 48 28.27 -26.12 -47.40
N THR A 49 29.08 -26.43 -46.39
CA THR A 49 29.75 -27.72 -46.25
C THR A 49 28.87 -28.70 -45.48
N GLU A 50 28.61 -29.80 -46.17
CA GLU A 50 27.99 -31.06 -45.80
C GLU A 50 28.70 -31.76 -44.62
N GLN A 51 27.94 -32.19 -43.60
CA GLN A 51 28.32 -33.25 -42.65
C GLN A 51 27.11 -33.71 -41.81
N PRO A 52 27.12 -34.93 -41.21
CA PRO A 52 26.25 -36.01 -41.62
C PRO A 52 25.12 -36.35 -40.61
N GLN A 53 24.10 -37.00 -41.15
CA GLN A 53 22.92 -37.56 -40.50
C GLN A 53 23.28 -38.72 -39.55
N PRO A 54 22.87 -38.70 -38.26
CA PRO A 54 22.77 -39.90 -37.44
C PRO A 54 21.36 -40.51 -37.49
N ALA A 55 21.35 -41.84 -37.46
CA ALA A 55 20.23 -42.78 -37.57
C ALA A 55 19.15 -42.64 -36.46
N PRO A 56 17.92 -43.16 -36.68
CA PRO A 56 16.81 -43.03 -35.75
C PRO A 56 16.94 -44.02 -34.59
N ALA A 57 16.88 -43.53 -33.35
CA ALA A 57 16.82 -44.36 -32.16
C ALA A 57 15.46 -44.21 -31.47
N SER A 58 14.64 -45.25 -31.68
CA SER A 58 13.70 -45.91 -30.77
C SER A 58 12.99 -45.09 -29.69
N THR A 59 11.69 -44.91 -29.90
CA THR A 59 10.66 -44.63 -28.90
C THR A 59 10.55 -45.79 -27.88
N PRO A 60 10.59 -45.53 -26.56
CA PRO A 60 10.02 -46.44 -25.58
C PRO A 60 8.63 -45.93 -25.18
N THR A 61 7.62 -46.67 -25.62
CA THR A 61 6.27 -46.66 -25.05
C THR A 61 6.34 -47.19 -23.61
N LEU A 62 5.91 -46.39 -22.64
CA LEU A 62 5.65 -46.84 -21.27
C LEU A 62 4.24 -46.40 -20.87
N LEU A 63 3.39 -47.40 -20.62
CA LEU A 63 2.02 -47.28 -20.14
C LEU A 63 1.99 -46.65 -18.73
N PRO A 64 0.85 -46.03 -18.32
CA PRO A 64 0.75 -45.36 -17.04
C PRO A 64 0.64 -46.36 -15.89
N GLN A 65 1.61 -46.34 -14.97
CA GLN A 65 1.44 -46.94 -13.65
C GLN A 65 0.73 -45.93 -12.73
N ALA A 66 -0.46 -46.31 -12.27
CA ALA A 66 -1.17 -45.63 -11.21
C ALA A 66 -0.45 -45.90 -9.87
N GLU A 67 0.24 -44.88 -9.35
CA GLU A 67 0.89 -44.94 -8.05
C GLU A 67 -0.02 -44.34 -6.97
N LYS A 68 -0.36 -45.18 -5.99
CA LYS A 68 -1.12 -44.87 -4.78
C LYS A 68 -0.28 -43.94 -3.86
N PRO A 69 -0.85 -42.97 -3.13
CA PRO A 69 -0.08 -41.94 -2.45
C PRO A 69 0.62 -42.49 -1.21
N ALA A 70 1.96 -42.44 -1.20
CA ALA A 70 2.78 -42.74 -0.04
C ALA A 70 3.40 -41.46 0.55
N LYS A 71 3.17 -41.28 1.86
CA LYS A 71 4.09 -40.74 2.88
C LYS A 71 4.65 -39.32 2.63
N THR A 72 4.16 -38.37 3.44
CA THR A 72 4.64 -36.99 3.69
C THR A 72 5.99 -36.63 3.04
N ALA A 73 5.95 -36.34 1.74
CA ALA A 73 7.09 -35.83 1.00
C ALA A 73 7.28 -34.35 1.34
N GLU A 74 8.53 -33.91 1.48
CA GLU A 74 8.81 -32.48 1.61
C GLU A 74 8.14 -31.72 0.44
N PRO A 75 7.56 -30.54 0.70
CA PRO A 75 6.96 -29.73 -0.34
C PRO A 75 7.97 -29.47 -1.47
N SER A 76 7.69 -30.01 -2.65
CA SER A 76 8.59 -29.92 -3.80
C SER A 76 8.42 -28.58 -4.52
N GLU A 77 9.49 -27.77 -4.60
CA GLU A 77 9.48 -26.52 -5.36
C GLU A 77 9.50 -26.83 -6.87
N ALA A 78 8.69 -26.14 -7.65
CA ALA A 78 8.58 -26.34 -9.08
C ALA A 78 8.72 -25.02 -9.84
N VAL A 79 9.32 -25.09 -11.02
CA VAL A 79 9.29 -24.01 -12.02
C VAL A 79 8.29 -24.39 -13.08
N LEU A 80 7.23 -23.58 -13.23
CA LEU A 80 6.26 -23.65 -14.32
C LEU A 80 6.72 -22.73 -15.44
N LEU A 81 6.71 -23.21 -16.69
CA LEU A 81 6.81 -22.38 -17.88
C LEU A 81 5.46 -22.45 -18.62
N LEU A 82 4.82 -21.29 -18.80
CA LEU A 82 3.59 -21.17 -19.56
C LEU A 82 3.88 -21.05 -21.05
N ARG A 83 2.90 -21.42 -21.89
CA ARG A 83 2.98 -21.28 -23.36
C ARG A 83 3.13 -19.85 -23.86
N ASP A 84 2.85 -18.87 -23.01
CA ASP A 84 3.07 -17.44 -23.29
C ASP A 84 4.49 -16.97 -22.94
N GLY A 85 5.37 -17.88 -22.53
CA GLY A 85 6.76 -17.62 -22.18
C GLY A 85 6.99 -17.17 -20.73
N ARG A 86 5.94 -16.96 -19.92
CA ARG A 86 6.10 -16.59 -18.51
C ARG A 86 6.52 -17.79 -17.66
N SER A 87 7.42 -17.56 -16.71
CA SER A 87 7.84 -18.57 -15.74
C SER A 87 7.42 -18.22 -14.31
N PHE A 88 6.95 -19.22 -13.56
CA PHE A 88 6.58 -19.09 -12.15
C PHE A 88 7.36 -20.10 -11.32
N THR A 89 7.82 -19.69 -10.14
CA THR A 89 8.50 -20.57 -9.19
C THR A 89 7.75 -20.55 -7.86
N GLY A 90 7.46 -21.72 -7.32
CA GLY A 90 6.74 -21.85 -6.06
C GLY A 90 6.68 -23.30 -5.58
N ILE A 91 6.07 -23.51 -4.43
CA ILE A 91 5.86 -24.87 -3.90
C ILE A 91 4.72 -25.52 -4.66
N LEU A 92 4.94 -26.71 -5.23
CA LEU A 92 3.89 -27.48 -5.87
C LEU A 92 2.96 -28.06 -4.80
N VAL A 93 1.75 -27.49 -4.71
CA VAL A 93 0.70 -27.92 -3.76
C VAL A 93 -0.12 -29.05 -4.37
N THR A 94 -0.47 -28.93 -5.64
CA THR A 94 -1.27 -29.94 -6.35
C THR A 94 -0.96 -29.90 -7.84
N LYS A 95 -0.97 -31.09 -8.45
CA LYS A 95 -0.94 -31.26 -9.90
C LYS A 95 -1.97 -32.34 -10.27
N ASP A 96 -2.87 -31.99 -11.17
CA ASP A 96 -3.75 -32.93 -11.85
C ASP A 96 -3.77 -32.63 -13.36
N ASP A 97 -4.62 -33.32 -14.11
CA ASP A 97 -4.69 -33.20 -15.58
C ASP A 97 -5.31 -31.87 -16.04
N GLU A 98 -6.00 -31.15 -15.15
CA GLU A 98 -6.70 -29.90 -15.46
C GLU A 98 -5.95 -28.67 -14.94
N LYS A 99 -5.20 -28.80 -13.83
CA LYS A 99 -4.56 -27.67 -13.16
C LYS A 99 -3.25 -27.99 -12.46
N PHE A 100 -2.43 -26.96 -12.36
CA PHE A 100 -1.28 -26.85 -11.47
C PHE A 100 -1.59 -25.82 -10.39
N VAL A 101 -1.34 -26.17 -9.12
CA VAL A 101 -1.45 -25.23 -7.99
C VAL A 101 -0.07 -25.02 -7.41
N LEU A 102 0.46 -23.80 -7.55
CA LEU A 102 1.70 -23.38 -6.92
C LEU A 102 1.40 -22.42 -5.78
N ARG A 103 2.01 -22.64 -4.61
CA ARG A 103 2.07 -21.63 -3.56
C ARG A 103 3.21 -20.66 -3.84
N ILE A 104 2.86 -19.42 -4.15
CA ILE A 104 3.79 -18.34 -4.49
C ILE A 104 3.58 -17.23 -3.46
N ALA A 105 4.62 -16.88 -2.69
CA ALA A 105 4.53 -15.90 -1.61
C ALA A 105 3.37 -16.14 -0.62
N GLY A 106 3.11 -17.41 -0.30
CA GLY A 106 2.03 -17.83 0.62
C GLY A 106 0.62 -17.87 0.01
N ILE A 107 0.48 -17.58 -1.28
CA ILE A 107 -0.82 -17.61 -1.99
C ILE A 107 -0.86 -18.81 -2.92
N ASP A 108 -1.90 -19.65 -2.78
CA ASP A 108 -2.16 -20.76 -3.69
C ASP A 108 -2.68 -20.22 -5.02
N THR A 109 -1.83 -20.28 -6.05
CA THR A 109 -2.09 -19.77 -7.39
C THR A 109 -2.36 -20.95 -8.33
N THR A 110 -3.54 -20.95 -8.94
CA THR A 110 -3.96 -22.01 -9.88
C THR A 110 -3.66 -21.63 -11.32
N PHE A 111 -3.05 -22.55 -12.06
CA PHE A 111 -2.76 -22.47 -13.48
C PHE A 111 -3.49 -23.60 -14.20
N ASP A 112 -4.15 -23.27 -15.30
CA ASP A 112 -4.75 -24.26 -16.21
C ASP A 112 -3.65 -25.08 -16.90
N ALA A 113 -3.73 -26.41 -16.80
CA ALA A 113 -2.74 -27.32 -17.37
C ALA A 113 -2.58 -27.13 -18.88
N ALA A 114 -3.63 -26.74 -19.61
CA ALA A 114 -3.56 -26.46 -21.05
C ALA A 114 -2.65 -25.26 -21.38
N LYS A 115 -2.47 -24.33 -20.43
CA LYS A 115 -1.62 -23.14 -20.58
C LYS A 115 -0.16 -23.40 -20.18
N VAL A 116 0.12 -24.52 -19.54
CA VAL A 116 1.48 -24.91 -19.14
C VAL A 116 2.18 -25.57 -20.32
N GLU A 117 3.35 -25.06 -20.69
CA GLU A 117 4.20 -25.65 -21.73
C GLU A 117 5.03 -26.79 -21.14
N ARG A 118 5.71 -26.53 -20.02
CA ARG A 118 6.50 -27.50 -19.28
C ARG A 118 6.63 -27.10 -17.83
N TYR A 119 6.93 -28.07 -16.97
CA TYR A 119 7.32 -27.80 -15.59
C TYR A 119 8.56 -28.62 -15.23
N ARG A 120 9.33 -28.12 -14.26
CA ARG A 120 10.48 -28.83 -13.69
C ARG A 120 10.40 -28.81 -12.18
N LEU A 121 10.47 -29.98 -11.56
CA LEU A 121 10.69 -30.09 -10.12
C LEU A 121 12.15 -29.72 -9.82
N LEU A 122 12.33 -28.86 -8.84
CA LEU A 122 13.64 -28.51 -8.33
C LEU A 122 14.05 -29.53 -7.26
N GLU A 123 15.35 -29.71 -7.11
CA GLU A 123 15.93 -30.47 -6.00
C GLU A 123 15.49 -29.87 -4.65
N PRO A 124 15.47 -30.67 -3.56
CA PRO A 124 15.18 -30.19 -2.22
C PRO A 124 15.99 -28.95 -1.84
N VAL A 125 15.36 -28.02 -1.12
CA VAL A 125 15.95 -26.71 -0.80
C VAL A 125 17.32 -26.84 -0.13
N LEU A 126 17.47 -27.81 0.78
CA LEU A 126 18.71 -28.03 1.52
C LEU A 126 19.86 -28.59 0.67
N GLU A 127 19.56 -29.40 -0.35
CA GLU A 127 20.58 -29.89 -1.27
C GLU A 127 21.09 -28.76 -2.17
N ARG A 128 20.19 -27.90 -2.66
CA ARG A 128 20.57 -26.72 -3.45
C ARG A 128 21.37 -25.73 -2.61
N TYR A 129 20.95 -25.52 -1.37
CA TYR A 129 21.69 -24.74 -0.39
C TYR A 129 23.11 -25.31 -0.21
N ALA A 130 23.26 -26.61 0.02
CA ALA A 130 24.58 -27.23 0.21
C ALA A 130 25.49 -27.03 -1.01
N ARG A 131 24.95 -27.20 -2.23
CA ARG A 131 25.70 -26.94 -3.47
C ARG A 131 26.10 -25.48 -3.63
N MET A 132 25.17 -24.53 -3.40
CA MET A 132 25.49 -23.09 -3.45
C MET A 132 26.54 -22.74 -2.41
N ARG A 133 26.38 -23.23 -1.17
CA ARG A 133 27.31 -23.00 -0.06
C ARG A 133 28.71 -23.49 -0.36
N ALA A 134 28.84 -24.64 -1.04
CA ALA A 134 30.12 -25.23 -1.43
C ALA A 134 30.89 -24.41 -2.50
N GLN A 135 30.20 -23.52 -3.21
CA GLN A 135 30.79 -22.67 -4.25
C GLN A 135 31.14 -21.27 -3.74
N ILE A 136 30.71 -20.91 -2.52
CA ILE A 136 30.89 -19.58 -1.94
C ILE A 136 32.08 -19.61 -0.97
N ASP A 137 33.03 -18.68 -1.16
CA ASP A 137 34.15 -18.49 -0.24
C ASP A 137 33.67 -18.05 1.15
N GLU A 138 34.33 -18.52 2.21
CA GLU A 138 33.93 -18.23 3.59
C GLU A 138 34.01 -16.75 3.98
N ASN A 139 34.75 -15.95 3.21
CA ASN A 139 34.91 -14.51 3.39
C ASN A 139 34.13 -13.67 2.37
N ASP A 140 33.43 -14.29 1.41
CA ASP A 140 32.58 -13.58 0.46
C ASP A 140 31.25 -13.19 1.13
N VAL A 141 31.31 -12.09 1.90
CA VAL A 141 30.17 -11.57 2.65
C VAL A 141 28.95 -11.32 1.76
N PRO A 142 29.06 -10.66 0.58
CA PRO A 142 27.91 -10.47 -0.32
C PRO A 142 27.23 -11.79 -0.69
N GLN A 143 27.97 -12.79 -1.16
CA GLN A 143 27.37 -14.06 -1.58
C GLN A 143 26.78 -14.86 -0.41
N LEU A 144 27.40 -14.79 0.78
CA LEU A 144 26.85 -15.43 1.98
C LEU A 144 25.55 -14.75 2.45
N VAL A 145 25.42 -13.43 2.30
CA VAL A 145 24.18 -12.72 2.58
C VAL A 145 23.08 -13.12 1.59
N GLU A 146 23.40 -13.25 0.31
CA GLU A 146 22.46 -13.76 -0.71
C GLU A 146 22.01 -15.20 -0.41
N LEU A 147 22.91 -16.05 0.07
CA LEU A 147 22.59 -17.42 0.50
C LEU A 147 21.64 -17.44 1.71
N ILE A 148 21.84 -16.54 2.67
CA ILE A 148 20.93 -16.35 3.81
C ILE A 148 19.56 -15.89 3.31
N ASP A 149 19.51 -14.96 2.35
CA ASP A 149 18.26 -14.51 1.73
C ASP A 149 17.53 -15.63 0.98
N PHE A 150 18.27 -16.49 0.29
CA PHE A 150 17.72 -17.69 -0.36
C PHE A 150 17.02 -18.63 0.63
N LEU A 151 17.59 -18.82 1.83
CA LEU A 151 17.01 -19.65 2.89
C LEU A 151 15.79 -18.99 3.55
N ILE A 152 15.86 -17.67 3.82
CA ILE A 152 14.74 -16.89 4.36
C ILE A 152 13.53 -16.98 3.43
N SER A 153 13.72 -16.78 2.12
CA SER A 153 12.62 -16.79 1.16
C SER A 153 11.95 -18.16 1.00
N ARG A 154 12.52 -19.21 1.59
CA ARG A 154 12.05 -20.60 1.56
C ARG A 154 11.69 -21.12 2.96
N GLU A 155 11.56 -20.20 3.92
CA GLU A 155 11.16 -20.45 5.30
C GLU A 155 12.09 -21.42 6.07
N LYS A 156 13.33 -21.61 5.58
CA LYS A 156 14.39 -22.39 6.22
C LYS A 156 15.16 -21.52 7.22
N LEU A 157 14.45 -21.04 8.24
CA LEU A 157 14.94 -20.03 9.18
C LEU A 157 16.03 -20.56 10.10
N GLU A 158 16.01 -21.85 10.45
CA GLU A 158 17.04 -22.46 11.29
C GLU A 158 18.39 -22.49 10.58
N GLU A 159 18.40 -22.89 9.31
CA GLU A 159 19.58 -22.91 8.47
C GLU A 159 20.07 -21.48 8.17
N ALA A 160 19.14 -20.56 7.92
CA ALA A 160 19.46 -19.14 7.74
C ALA A 160 20.13 -18.56 9.00
N LEU A 161 19.66 -18.96 10.20
CA LEU A 161 20.21 -18.48 11.47
C LEU A 161 21.62 -19.02 11.69
N LYS A 162 21.85 -20.30 11.42
CA LYS A 162 23.17 -20.93 11.52
C LYS A 162 24.19 -20.21 10.62
N GLU A 163 23.84 -19.94 9.37
CA GLU A 163 24.74 -19.24 8.44
C GLU A 163 24.95 -17.77 8.84
N ALA A 164 23.90 -17.06 9.26
CA ALA A 164 24.04 -15.67 9.72
C ALA A 164 24.91 -15.55 10.99
N GLN A 165 24.80 -16.51 11.91
CA GLN A 165 25.65 -16.60 13.10
C GLN A 165 27.11 -16.89 12.73
N ALA A 166 27.36 -17.88 11.86
CA ALA A 166 28.70 -18.20 11.40
C ALA A 166 29.36 -17.01 10.67
N LEU A 167 28.61 -16.34 9.80
CA LEU A 167 29.05 -15.13 9.13
C LEU A 167 29.38 -14.01 10.12
N ARG A 168 28.54 -13.80 11.14
CA ARG A 168 28.77 -12.78 12.18
C ARG A 168 30.02 -13.07 13.03
N GLN A 169 30.26 -14.35 13.34
CA GLN A 169 31.46 -14.77 14.09
C GLN A 169 32.73 -14.54 13.28
N ARG A 170 32.73 -14.86 11.98
CA ARG A 170 33.88 -14.63 11.09
C ARG A 170 34.13 -13.15 10.81
N GLN A 171 33.07 -12.34 10.70
CA GLN A 171 33.12 -10.94 10.27
C GLN A 171 32.46 -9.99 11.30
N PRO A 172 32.99 -9.88 12.53
CA PRO A 172 32.34 -9.17 13.64
C PRO A 172 32.26 -7.64 13.45
N ALA A 173 33.12 -7.07 12.62
CA ALA A 173 33.09 -5.63 12.29
C ALA A 173 32.24 -5.32 11.04
N ASN A 174 31.82 -6.34 10.27
CA ASN A 174 31.12 -6.12 9.02
C ASN A 174 29.62 -5.77 9.27
N PRO A 175 29.13 -4.64 8.74
CA PRO A 175 27.75 -4.20 8.99
C PRO A 175 26.69 -5.07 8.30
N ASP A 176 27.01 -5.71 7.17
CA ASP A 176 26.09 -6.62 6.47
C ASP A 176 25.90 -7.93 7.22
N ALA A 177 26.99 -8.49 7.77
CA ALA A 177 26.93 -9.65 8.65
C ALA A 177 26.06 -9.39 9.90
N ARG A 178 26.16 -8.18 10.49
CA ARG A 178 25.30 -7.75 11.61
C ARG A 178 23.83 -7.69 11.20
N ARG A 179 23.54 -6.98 10.10
CA ARG A 179 22.18 -6.81 9.58
C ARG A 179 21.52 -8.14 9.23
N ALA A 180 22.27 -9.05 8.62
CA ALA A 180 21.77 -10.38 8.26
C ALA A 180 21.35 -11.18 9.49
N LEU A 181 22.16 -11.19 10.54
CA LEU A 181 21.83 -11.88 11.80
C LEU A 181 20.62 -11.25 12.50
N GLU A 182 20.59 -9.92 12.65
CA GLU A 182 19.45 -9.20 13.24
C GLU A 182 18.15 -9.51 12.48
N ARG A 183 18.19 -9.49 11.15
CA ARG A 183 17.04 -9.81 10.30
C ARG A 183 16.54 -11.24 10.53
N VAL A 184 17.42 -12.25 10.54
CA VAL A 184 17.01 -13.64 10.73
C VAL A 184 16.48 -13.88 12.16
N GLN A 185 17.13 -13.31 13.18
CA GLN A 185 16.68 -13.44 14.56
C GLN A 185 15.27 -12.88 14.75
N ASN A 186 15.01 -11.68 14.21
CA ASN A 186 13.68 -11.09 14.24
C ASN A 186 12.62 -11.98 13.56
N LEU A 187 12.96 -12.68 12.47
CA LEU A 187 12.04 -13.60 11.80
C LEU A 187 11.78 -14.86 12.61
N VAL A 188 12.79 -15.40 13.28
CA VAL A 188 12.65 -16.55 14.19
C VAL A 188 11.76 -16.18 15.37
N ASP A 189 11.99 -15.03 15.99
CA ASP A 189 11.21 -14.54 17.13
C ASP A 189 9.75 -14.26 16.75
N LEU A 190 9.49 -13.73 15.56
CA LEU A 190 8.12 -13.52 15.06
C LEU A 190 7.38 -14.84 14.82
N ARG A 191 8.09 -15.89 14.42
CA ARG A 191 7.50 -17.21 14.17
C ARG A 191 7.21 -17.94 15.47
N SER A 192 8.15 -17.95 16.43
CA SER A 192 7.92 -18.56 17.74
C SER A 192 6.76 -17.93 18.50
N ASN A 193 6.56 -16.62 18.37
CA ASN A 193 5.41 -15.91 18.95
C ASN A 193 4.08 -16.16 18.20
N ALA A 194 4.12 -16.64 16.96
CA ALA A 194 2.91 -16.94 16.18
C ALA A 194 2.39 -18.38 16.40
N ASP A 195 3.25 -19.29 16.87
CA ASP A 195 2.95 -20.71 17.06
C ASP A 195 2.44 -21.05 18.48
N GLU A 196 2.34 -20.07 19.39
CA GLU A 196 1.66 -20.22 20.69
C GLU A 196 0.12 -20.19 20.49
N PRO A 197 -0.62 -21.28 20.78
CA PRO A 197 -2.07 -21.29 20.62
C PRO A 197 -2.75 -20.51 21.75
N ASP A 198 -3.52 -19.49 21.36
CA ASP A 198 -4.37 -18.66 22.22
C ASP A 198 -5.41 -19.52 22.98
N ALA A 199 -5.06 -19.97 24.18
CA ALA A 199 -5.97 -20.69 25.09
C ALA A 199 -6.89 -19.77 25.91
N ASN A 200 -6.90 -18.45 25.66
CA ASN A 200 -7.71 -17.49 26.42
C ASN A 200 -8.50 -16.53 25.49
N ALA A 201 -9.33 -17.08 24.61
CA ALA A 201 -10.36 -16.32 23.91
C ALA A 201 -11.74 -16.53 24.57
N ALA A 202 -11.92 -15.98 25.78
CA ALA A 202 -13.24 -15.79 26.37
C ALA A 202 -13.26 -14.52 27.23
N GLY A 203 -13.92 -13.48 26.70
CA GLY A 203 -14.51 -12.40 27.48
C GLY A 203 -13.57 -11.35 28.04
N THR A 204 -13.37 -10.27 27.29
CA THR A 204 -13.64 -8.87 27.69
C THR A 204 -13.06 -7.95 26.62
N ASP A 205 -13.82 -6.93 26.24
CA ASP A 205 -13.36 -5.85 25.36
C ASP A 205 -12.01 -5.29 25.85
N PRO A 206 -10.97 -5.22 25.00
CA PRO A 206 -9.85 -4.34 25.27
C PRO A 206 -10.07 -3.04 24.52
N ALA A 207 -10.48 -2.02 25.28
CA ALA A 207 -10.02 -0.67 25.05
C ALA A 207 -8.51 -0.70 24.78
N GLY A 208 -8.10 -0.06 23.68
CA GLY A 208 -6.80 -0.25 23.04
C GLY A 208 -5.60 -0.26 23.97
N THR A 209 -4.69 -1.20 23.68
CA THR A 209 -3.34 -1.24 24.23
C THR A 209 -2.65 0.12 24.06
N PRO A 210 -2.05 0.71 25.11
CA PRO A 210 -1.37 1.99 25.04
C PRO A 210 -0.24 1.99 24.00
N ALA A 211 -0.21 3.02 23.16
CA ALA A 211 0.77 3.25 22.10
C ALA A 211 2.19 3.61 22.62
N GLU A 212 2.60 3.10 23.78
CA GLU A 212 3.63 3.78 24.59
C GLU A 212 5.04 3.16 24.54
N GLN A 213 5.31 2.11 23.77
CA GLN A 213 6.63 1.43 23.89
C GLN A 213 7.48 1.27 22.62
N THR A 214 7.01 1.58 21.41
CA THR A 214 7.85 1.38 20.22
C THR A 214 8.27 2.65 19.51
N GLY A 215 7.72 3.82 19.87
CA GLY A 215 7.98 5.08 19.17
C GLY A 215 7.53 5.10 17.70
N HIS A 216 7.14 3.97 17.12
CA HIS A 216 6.65 3.82 15.77
C HIS A 216 5.14 4.04 15.71
N ALA A 217 4.63 4.44 14.53
CA ALA A 217 3.19 4.58 14.35
C ALA A 217 2.48 3.24 14.58
N PRO A 218 1.52 3.17 15.52
CA PRO A 218 0.75 1.96 15.72
C PRO A 218 -0.05 1.68 14.44
N LEU A 219 -0.17 0.42 14.07
CA LEU A 219 -0.99 0.02 12.94
C LEU A 219 -2.45 -0.09 13.35
N MET A 220 -3.36 0.38 12.50
CA MET A 220 -4.81 0.22 12.69
C MET A 220 -5.21 -1.26 12.86
N THR A 221 -6.27 -1.53 13.62
CA THR A 221 -6.86 -2.88 13.68
C THR A 221 -7.58 -3.22 12.37
N PRO A 222 -7.85 -4.51 12.08
CA PRO A 222 -8.62 -4.91 10.90
C PRO A 222 -9.99 -4.21 10.81
N GLU A 223 -10.66 -4.01 11.94
CA GLU A 223 -11.97 -3.36 12.04
C GLU A 223 -11.87 -1.87 11.69
N GLN A 224 -10.82 -1.20 12.17
CA GLN A 224 -10.53 0.20 11.81
C GLN A 224 -10.25 0.34 10.31
N VAL A 225 -9.46 -0.57 9.74
CA VAL A 225 -9.17 -0.60 8.30
C VAL A 225 -10.45 -0.78 7.49
N ALA A 226 -11.29 -1.75 7.86
CA ALA A 226 -12.57 -1.99 7.21
C ALA A 226 -13.46 -0.74 7.26
N LEU A 227 -13.53 -0.08 8.42
CA LEU A 227 -14.33 1.13 8.58
C LEU A 227 -13.82 2.30 7.72
N VAL A 228 -12.50 2.52 7.63
CA VAL A 228 -11.94 3.52 6.70
C VAL A 228 -12.32 3.19 5.26
N LYS A 229 -12.23 1.92 4.86
CA LYS A 229 -12.63 1.49 3.51
C LYS A 229 -14.10 1.79 3.22
N VAL A 230 -15.01 1.55 4.19
CA VAL A 230 -16.44 1.89 4.05
C VAL A 230 -16.63 3.36 3.75
N TYR A 231 -15.95 4.25 4.49
CA TYR A 231 -16.03 5.70 4.26
C TYR A 231 -15.44 6.18 2.94
N GLU A 232 -14.56 5.40 2.32
CA GLU A 232 -13.93 5.71 1.03
C GLU A 232 -14.63 5.04 -0.15
N VAL A 233 -15.75 4.32 0.06
CA VAL A 233 -16.51 3.72 -1.03
C VAL A 233 -17.12 4.80 -1.91
N ASP A 234 -16.90 4.66 -3.21
CA ASP A 234 -17.55 5.48 -4.24
C ASP A 234 -18.75 4.71 -4.80
N LEU A 235 -19.95 5.10 -4.35
CA LEU A 235 -21.20 4.41 -4.73
C LEU A 235 -21.65 4.69 -6.16
N GLU A 236 -21.04 5.67 -6.85
CA GLU A 236 -21.29 5.91 -8.27
C GLU A 236 -20.50 4.92 -9.15
N LYS A 237 -19.46 4.30 -8.57
CA LYS A 237 -18.67 3.25 -9.22
C LYS A 237 -19.17 1.88 -8.79
N ASP A 238 -19.03 0.90 -9.68
CA ASP A 238 -19.34 -0.50 -9.40
C ASP A 238 -18.29 -1.09 -8.44
N GLN A 239 -18.43 -0.79 -7.15
CA GLN A 239 -17.54 -1.25 -6.10
C GLN A 239 -18.13 -2.48 -5.40
N SER A 240 -17.34 -3.56 -5.32
CA SER A 240 -17.77 -4.80 -4.67
C SER A 240 -17.90 -4.65 -3.16
N VAL A 241 -19.14 -4.45 -2.69
CA VAL A 241 -19.52 -4.37 -1.28
C VAL A 241 -20.41 -5.56 -0.93
N VAL A 242 -20.17 -6.16 0.24
CA VAL A 242 -21.00 -7.22 0.80
C VAL A 242 -21.63 -6.72 2.10
N ILE A 243 -22.95 -6.72 2.13
CA ILE A 243 -23.76 -6.45 3.32
C ILE A 243 -24.60 -7.70 3.57
N PRO A 244 -24.40 -8.41 4.71
CA PRO A 244 -25.22 -9.56 5.04
C PRO A 244 -26.71 -9.18 5.09
N ARG A 245 -27.59 -10.07 4.61
CA ARG A 245 -29.02 -9.79 4.54
C ARG A 245 -29.63 -9.42 5.89
N ASN A 246 -29.24 -10.11 6.96
CA ASN A 246 -29.66 -9.82 8.33
C ASN A 246 -29.25 -8.39 8.79
N VAL A 247 -28.14 -7.86 8.28
CA VAL A 247 -27.69 -6.48 8.56
C VAL A 247 -28.57 -5.48 7.83
N ALA A 248 -28.88 -5.73 6.55
CA ALA A 248 -29.79 -4.88 5.79
C ALA A 248 -31.18 -4.84 6.44
N GLU A 249 -31.71 -6.00 6.83
CA GLU A 249 -32.99 -6.09 7.56
C GLU A 249 -32.94 -5.35 8.91
N ALA A 250 -31.84 -5.48 9.67
CA ALA A 250 -31.66 -4.77 10.93
C ALA A 250 -31.61 -3.24 10.76
N VAL A 251 -30.98 -2.73 9.70
CA VAL A 251 -30.99 -1.29 9.36
C VAL A 251 -32.42 -0.83 9.08
N LEU A 252 -33.14 -1.53 8.20
CA LEU A 252 -34.51 -1.15 7.84
C LEU A 252 -35.48 -1.25 9.02
N GLN A 253 -35.25 -2.19 9.94
CA GLN A 253 -36.05 -2.33 11.14
C GLN A 253 -35.76 -1.21 12.15
N LYS A 254 -34.48 -0.92 12.40
CA LYS A 254 -34.08 0.11 13.38
C LYS A 254 -34.50 1.51 12.95
N TYR A 255 -34.42 1.79 11.66
CA TYR A 255 -34.76 3.10 11.08
C TYR A 255 -36.14 3.11 10.41
N ALA A 256 -37.05 2.22 10.82
CA ALA A 256 -38.38 2.06 10.24
C ALA A 256 -39.23 3.35 10.24
N GLU A 257 -38.99 4.26 11.18
CA GLU A 257 -39.70 5.55 11.29
C GLU A 257 -39.10 6.64 10.39
N SER A 258 -37.94 6.40 9.77
CA SER A 258 -37.33 7.36 8.87
C SER A 258 -38.13 7.43 7.55
N PRO A 259 -38.41 8.64 7.02
CA PRO A 259 -39.06 8.79 5.71
C PRO A 259 -38.23 8.24 4.55
N LEU A 260 -36.95 7.93 4.78
CA LEU A 260 -36.08 7.30 3.78
C LEU A 260 -36.26 5.78 3.69
N VAL A 261 -36.92 5.17 4.68
CA VAL A 261 -37.12 3.72 4.75
C VAL A 261 -38.54 3.39 4.29
N PRO A 262 -38.72 2.43 3.35
CA PRO A 262 -40.06 2.01 2.95
C PRO A 262 -40.88 1.49 4.13
N THR A 263 -42.13 1.94 4.23
CA THR A 263 -43.05 1.56 5.31
C THR A 263 -43.68 0.18 5.09
N THR A 264 -43.77 -0.28 3.84
CA THR A 264 -44.33 -1.58 3.48
C THR A 264 -43.26 -2.67 3.47
N LYS A 265 -43.67 -3.91 3.75
CA LYS A 265 -42.78 -5.09 3.69
C LYS A 265 -42.25 -5.29 2.27
N GLU A 266 -43.12 -5.10 1.28
CA GLU A 266 -42.80 -5.23 -0.14
C GLU A 266 -41.77 -4.19 -0.57
N GLY A 267 -41.87 -2.95 -0.07
CA GLY A 267 -40.91 -1.89 -0.34
C GLY A 267 -39.54 -2.17 0.29
N ARG A 268 -39.50 -2.70 1.51
CA ARG A 268 -38.24 -3.11 2.16
C ARG A 268 -37.56 -4.26 1.41
N GLU A 269 -38.33 -5.26 0.97
CA GLU A 269 -37.81 -6.37 0.18
C GLU A 269 -37.33 -5.91 -1.20
N ALA A 270 -38.04 -4.97 -1.84
CA ALA A 270 -37.59 -4.37 -3.09
C ALA A 270 -36.23 -3.69 -2.93
N LEU A 271 -36.05 -2.89 -1.87
CA LEU A 271 -34.79 -2.20 -1.59
C LEU A 271 -33.63 -3.17 -1.34
N ILE A 272 -33.84 -4.26 -0.60
CA ILE A 272 -32.81 -5.29 -0.38
C ILE A 272 -32.40 -5.93 -1.73
N ARG A 273 -33.36 -6.16 -2.63
CA ARG A 273 -33.11 -6.75 -3.96
C ARG A 273 -32.38 -5.81 -4.92
N GLU A 274 -32.44 -4.49 -4.72
CA GLU A 274 -31.62 -3.55 -5.51
C GLU A 274 -30.13 -3.69 -5.25
N GLY A 275 -29.75 -4.31 -4.12
CA GLY A 275 -28.38 -4.73 -3.84
C GLY A 275 -27.67 -3.93 -2.75
N PRO A 276 -26.43 -4.36 -2.40
CA PRO A 276 -25.70 -3.83 -1.25
C PRO A 276 -25.32 -2.36 -1.38
N GLY A 277 -25.07 -1.86 -2.60
CA GLY A 277 -24.75 -0.44 -2.82
C GLY A 277 -25.90 0.50 -2.42
N LYS A 278 -27.16 0.12 -2.70
CA LYS A 278 -28.34 0.91 -2.31
C LYS A 278 -28.58 0.88 -0.81
N ILE A 279 -28.33 -0.26 -0.17
CA ILE A 279 -28.38 -0.35 1.28
C ILE A 279 -27.29 0.51 1.91
N LEU A 280 -26.07 0.50 1.38
CA LEU A 280 -24.98 1.35 1.88
C LEU A 280 -25.28 2.85 1.69
N ASP A 281 -25.83 3.26 0.54
CA ASP A 281 -26.31 4.63 0.33
C ASP A 281 -27.33 5.04 1.40
N LEU A 282 -28.33 4.19 1.64
CA LEU A 282 -29.32 4.43 2.68
C LEU A 282 -28.66 4.55 4.06
N MET A 283 -27.71 3.67 4.40
CA MET A 283 -26.98 3.72 5.66
C MET A 283 -26.24 5.06 5.84
N PHE A 284 -25.60 5.59 4.78
CA PHE A 284 -24.95 6.91 4.83
C PHE A 284 -25.96 8.03 5.06
N ARG A 285 -27.09 8.02 4.34
CA ARG A 285 -28.15 9.04 4.47
C ARG A 285 -28.81 9.02 5.85
N LEU A 286 -28.99 7.83 6.42
CA LEU A 286 -29.49 7.63 7.78
C LEU A 286 -28.44 7.91 8.86
N ARG A 287 -27.15 8.00 8.49
CA ARG A 287 -26.01 8.04 9.42
C ARG A 287 -25.97 6.83 10.36
N ALA A 288 -26.29 5.65 9.83
CA ALA A 288 -26.39 4.38 10.55
C ALA A 288 -25.01 3.77 10.88
N ARG A 289 -24.16 4.55 11.57
CA ARG A 289 -22.73 4.27 11.82
C ARG A 289 -22.48 2.97 12.58
N GLU A 290 -23.42 2.57 13.43
CA GLU A 290 -23.35 1.34 14.22
C GLU A 290 -23.33 0.05 13.36
N PHE A 291 -23.76 0.14 12.10
CA PHE A 291 -23.77 -0.98 11.17
C PHE A 291 -22.56 -1.01 10.24
N TYR A 292 -21.75 0.05 10.16
CA TYR A 292 -20.58 0.12 9.27
C TYR A 292 -19.55 -0.98 9.55
N PRO A 293 -19.27 -1.40 10.81
CA PRO A 293 -18.35 -2.50 11.08
C PRO A 293 -18.77 -3.85 10.45
N GLN A 294 -20.05 -3.99 10.08
CA GLN A 294 -20.61 -5.22 9.49
C GLN A 294 -20.60 -5.20 7.96
N VAL A 295 -20.20 -4.07 7.35
CA VAL A 295 -20.08 -3.89 5.90
C VAL A 295 -18.69 -4.35 5.46
N LYS A 296 -18.63 -5.26 4.49
CA LYS A 296 -17.37 -5.76 3.92
C LYS A 296 -17.12 -5.14 2.56
N VAL A 297 -16.11 -4.29 2.46
CA VAL A 297 -15.65 -3.74 1.19
C VAL A 297 -14.57 -4.67 0.62
N VAL A 298 -14.95 -5.50 -0.37
CA VAL A 298 -14.11 -6.58 -0.91
C VAL A 298 -12.94 -5.99 -1.70
N GLN A 299 -13.22 -5.02 -2.57
CA GLN A 299 -12.20 -4.33 -3.35
C GLN A 299 -11.73 -3.06 -2.65
N THR A 300 -10.41 -2.85 -2.61
CA THR A 300 -9.84 -1.61 -2.07
C THR A 300 -10.35 -0.39 -2.87
N PRO A 301 -10.94 0.62 -2.21
CA PRO A 301 -11.39 1.85 -2.88
C PRO A 301 -10.30 2.51 -3.71
N GLU A 302 -10.69 3.18 -4.80
CA GLU A 302 -9.75 3.82 -5.72
C GLU A 302 -8.82 4.79 -5.01
N SER A 303 -9.34 5.61 -4.09
CA SER A 303 -8.56 6.58 -3.31
C SER A 303 -7.44 5.93 -2.50
N ILE A 304 -7.71 4.78 -1.87
CA ILE A 304 -6.73 4.02 -1.09
C ILE A 304 -5.76 3.27 -2.01
N ARG A 305 -6.24 2.71 -3.12
CA ARG A 305 -5.39 2.00 -4.10
C ARG A 305 -4.38 2.95 -4.73
N ARG A 306 -4.82 4.11 -5.23
CA ARG A 306 -3.94 5.16 -5.78
C ARG A 306 -2.96 5.65 -4.73
N PHE A 307 -3.41 5.88 -3.49
CA PHE A 307 -2.50 6.23 -2.40
C PHE A 307 -1.38 5.20 -2.25
N ARG A 308 -1.73 3.91 -2.12
CA ARG A 308 -0.77 2.82 -1.93
C ARG A 308 0.24 2.76 -3.08
N ASP A 309 -0.25 2.80 -4.31
CA ASP A 309 0.55 2.51 -5.50
C ASP A 309 1.36 3.73 -5.98
N GLU A 310 0.79 4.92 -5.88
CA GLU A 310 1.31 6.12 -6.56
C GLU A 310 2.00 7.09 -5.59
N VAL A 311 1.58 7.13 -4.31
CA VAL A 311 2.02 8.12 -3.31
C VAL A 311 2.82 7.49 -2.17
N GLN A 312 2.34 6.39 -1.58
CA GLN A 312 2.96 5.79 -0.42
C GLN A 312 4.36 5.28 -0.73
N GLN A 313 4.53 4.45 -1.76
CA GLN A 313 5.86 3.87 -2.04
C GLN A 313 6.87 4.93 -2.45
N THR A 314 6.45 5.91 -3.26
CA THR A 314 7.35 6.84 -3.96
C THR A 314 7.71 8.08 -3.14
N ILE A 315 6.81 8.54 -2.27
CA ILE A 315 6.95 9.77 -1.48
C ILE A 315 7.05 9.44 0.00
N ILE A 316 6.10 8.69 0.55
CA ILE A 316 6.04 8.44 1.99
C ILE A 316 7.17 7.51 2.41
N ILE A 317 7.19 6.27 1.92
CA ILE A 317 8.21 5.27 2.27
C ILE A 317 9.56 5.63 1.68
N GLY A 318 9.59 6.04 0.41
CA GLY A 318 10.84 6.37 -0.29
C GLY A 318 11.50 7.69 0.11
N GLY A 319 10.82 8.59 0.83
CA GLY A 319 11.34 9.94 1.10
C GLY A 319 11.07 10.49 2.50
N CYS A 320 9.87 10.32 3.04
CA CYS A 320 9.48 10.95 4.30
C CYS A 320 9.72 10.05 5.52
N ALA A 321 9.39 8.77 5.41
CA ALA A 321 9.41 7.78 6.48
C ALA A 321 10.77 7.05 6.58
N THR A 322 11.87 7.78 6.41
CA THR A 322 13.23 7.26 6.60
C THR A 322 13.60 7.24 8.09
N SER A 323 14.64 6.48 8.45
CA SER A 323 15.09 6.35 9.85
C SER A 323 15.45 7.65 10.54
N GLY A 324 15.99 8.61 9.79
CA GLY A 324 16.33 9.94 10.32
C GLY A 324 15.17 10.94 10.36
N CYS A 325 14.00 10.58 9.83
CA CYS A 325 12.88 11.51 9.63
C CYS A 325 11.60 10.96 10.27
N HIS A 326 10.57 10.63 9.49
CA HIS A 326 9.22 10.38 10.00
C HIS A 326 8.89 8.91 10.26
N ASN A 327 9.85 8.05 10.57
CA ASN A 327 9.56 6.63 10.88
C ASN A 327 9.39 6.35 12.38
N SER A 328 9.77 7.28 13.26
CA SER A 328 9.65 7.15 14.71
C SER A 328 9.30 8.50 15.35
N ALA A 329 8.76 8.50 16.56
CA ALA A 329 8.41 9.70 17.31
C ALA A 329 9.65 10.43 17.88
N THR A 330 10.77 9.74 17.97
CA THR A 330 12.04 10.34 18.41
C THR A 330 12.60 11.28 17.33
N THR A 331 12.51 10.86 16.07
CA THR A 331 13.06 11.61 14.92
C THR A 331 11.99 12.44 14.18
N GLY A 332 10.79 11.91 14.04
CA GLY A 332 9.72 12.48 13.20
C GLY A 332 8.82 13.50 13.88
N GLY A 333 9.03 13.75 15.17
CA GLY A 333 8.19 14.61 15.98
C GLY A 333 6.75 14.09 16.04
N ARG A 334 5.77 14.92 15.63
CA ARG A 334 4.34 14.54 15.65
C ARG A 334 3.92 13.68 14.46
N LEU A 335 4.56 13.86 13.31
CA LEU A 335 4.23 13.11 12.10
C LEU A 335 5.10 11.85 12.07
N VAL A 336 4.46 10.71 12.30
CA VAL A 336 5.13 9.41 12.32
C VAL A 336 4.34 8.47 11.42
N PHE A 337 5.02 7.84 10.47
CA PHE A 337 4.45 6.86 9.55
C PHE A 337 4.83 5.45 9.97
N SER A 338 4.00 4.49 9.58
CA SER A 338 4.33 3.08 9.71
C SER A 338 5.06 2.60 8.46
N THR A 339 6.20 1.94 8.65
CA THR A 339 7.03 1.41 7.56
C THR A 339 7.06 -0.12 7.54
N ASN A 340 6.49 -0.78 8.54
CA ASN A 340 6.44 -2.24 8.60
C ASN A 340 5.50 -2.77 7.52
N LYS A 341 5.94 -3.77 6.74
CA LYS A 341 5.21 -4.36 5.60
C LYS A 341 4.54 -3.26 4.75
N PRO A 342 5.32 -2.40 4.08
CA PRO A 342 4.81 -1.18 3.43
C PRO A 342 3.85 -1.45 2.28
N ALA A 343 3.80 -2.67 1.75
CA ALA A 343 2.82 -3.08 0.74
C ALA A 343 1.50 -3.60 1.34
N SER A 344 1.43 -3.82 2.65
CA SER A 344 0.22 -4.36 3.29
C SER A 344 -0.92 -3.33 3.29
N GLU A 345 -2.16 -3.83 3.22
CA GLU A 345 -3.35 -2.97 3.27
C GLU A 345 -3.39 -2.19 4.60
N ARG A 346 -3.13 -2.86 5.72
CA ARG A 346 -3.15 -2.26 7.05
C ARG A 346 -2.16 -1.10 7.19
N THR A 347 -0.93 -1.25 6.68
CA THR A 347 0.05 -0.14 6.67
C THR A 347 -0.40 0.99 5.74
N SER A 348 -0.91 0.65 4.57
CA SER A 348 -1.37 1.62 3.58
C SER A 348 -2.53 2.47 4.09
N VAL A 349 -3.54 1.83 4.68
CA VAL A 349 -4.69 2.52 5.25
C VAL A 349 -4.33 3.32 6.50
N THR A 350 -3.40 2.82 7.32
CA THR A 350 -2.88 3.58 8.48
C THR A 350 -2.20 4.87 8.03
N ASN A 351 -1.27 4.81 7.08
CA ASN A 351 -0.56 6.00 6.59
C ASN A 351 -1.50 6.95 5.83
N PHE A 352 -2.44 6.41 5.05
CA PHE A 352 -3.50 7.19 4.40
C PHE A 352 -4.29 8.00 5.43
N TYR A 353 -4.71 7.36 6.53
CA TYR A 353 -5.44 8.02 7.60
C TYR A 353 -4.60 9.09 8.30
N ILE A 354 -3.34 8.79 8.61
CA ILE A 354 -2.40 9.75 9.22
C ILE A 354 -2.30 11.02 8.38
N LEU A 355 -2.11 10.90 7.05
CA LEU A 355 -2.02 12.08 6.17
C LEU A 355 -3.29 12.92 6.17
N ASN A 356 -4.45 12.28 6.18
CA ASN A 356 -5.75 12.95 6.18
C ASN A 356 -6.05 13.68 7.49
N ARG A 357 -5.59 13.13 8.62
CA ARG A 357 -5.88 13.67 9.96
C ARG A 357 -4.81 14.62 10.48
N PHE A 358 -3.57 14.48 10.04
CA PHE A 358 -2.48 15.32 10.51
C PHE A 358 -2.75 16.81 10.21
N ARG A 359 -2.43 17.66 11.19
CA ARG A 359 -2.38 19.10 11.03
C ARG A 359 -0.98 19.61 11.34
N THR A 360 -0.49 20.43 10.42
CA THR A 360 0.77 21.16 10.57
C THR A 360 0.68 22.19 11.70
N SER A 361 1.80 22.84 12.05
CA SER A 361 1.86 23.77 13.19
C SER A 361 0.93 24.98 13.05
N ASP A 362 0.58 25.39 11.83
CA ASP A 362 -0.39 26.46 11.53
C ASP A 362 -1.85 25.93 11.43
N GLY A 363 -2.09 24.67 11.83
CA GLY A 363 -3.42 24.06 11.82
C GLY A 363 -3.90 23.58 10.45
N LYS A 364 -3.09 23.71 9.38
CA LYS A 364 -3.49 23.26 8.03
C LYS A 364 -3.25 21.76 7.83
N GLY A 365 -4.10 21.12 7.02
CA GLY A 365 -3.92 19.74 6.58
C GLY A 365 -2.70 19.56 5.68
N LEU A 366 -2.24 18.30 5.53
CA LEU A 366 -1.20 17.96 4.56
C LEU A 366 -1.72 17.92 3.12
N ILE A 367 -3.02 17.71 2.97
CA ILE A 367 -3.73 17.59 1.70
C ILE A 367 -4.60 18.83 1.52
N ASP A 368 -4.45 19.49 0.37
CA ASP A 368 -5.33 20.56 -0.09
C ASP A 368 -6.21 20.00 -1.21
N THR A 369 -7.49 19.76 -0.94
CA THR A 369 -8.41 19.17 -1.93
C THR A 369 -8.93 20.17 -2.95
N GLU A 370 -8.75 21.48 -2.71
CA GLU A 370 -9.17 22.53 -3.64
C GLU A 370 -8.05 22.84 -4.64
N ASN A 371 -6.79 22.83 -4.17
CA ASN A 371 -5.60 23.08 -4.97
C ASN A 371 -4.56 21.99 -4.69
N PRO A 372 -4.71 20.77 -5.24
CA PRO A 372 -3.88 19.61 -4.92
C PRO A 372 -2.37 19.87 -5.02
N GLU A 373 -1.92 20.63 -6.02
CA GLU A 373 -0.53 21.00 -6.25
C GLU A 373 0.06 21.89 -5.13
N ARG A 374 -0.80 22.58 -4.38
CA ARG A 374 -0.44 23.39 -3.20
C ARG A 374 -0.47 22.60 -1.89
N SER A 375 -0.84 21.33 -1.93
CA SER A 375 -0.80 20.43 -0.76
C SER A 375 0.54 20.51 -0.06
N ALA A 376 0.53 20.68 1.26
CA ALA A 376 1.77 20.71 2.04
C ALA A 376 2.58 19.41 1.87
N LEU A 377 1.93 18.26 1.62
CA LEU A 377 2.60 17.02 1.25
C LEU A 377 3.57 17.17 0.06
N ILE A 378 3.17 17.94 -0.97
CA ILE A 378 4.01 18.21 -2.14
C ILE A 378 5.06 19.26 -1.80
N GLN A 379 4.64 20.37 -1.21
CA GLN A 379 5.52 21.51 -0.92
C GLN A 379 6.67 21.12 0.02
N LEU A 380 6.40 20.27 1.02
CA LEU A 380 7.41 19.74 1.95
C LEU A 380 8.33 18.70 1.29
N GLY A 381 7.95 18.12 0.15
CA GLY A 381 8.78 17.19 -0.60
C GLY A 381 9.69 17.85 -1.65
N MET A 382 9.43 19.10 -2.00
CA MET A 382 10.16 19.87 -3.01
C MET A 382 11.44 20.54 -2.45
N PRO A 383 12.42 20.94 -3.30
CA PRO A 383 13.57 21.73 -2.87
C PRO A 383 13.11 23.02 -2.19
N ARG A 384 13.77 23.39 -1.09
CA ARG A 384 13.33 24.51 -0.23
C ARG A 384 13.28 25.86 -0.95
N ASP A 385 14.20 26.08 -1.89
CA ASP A 385 14.29 27.28 -2.74
C ASP A 385 13.15 27.38 -3.77
N ARG A 386 12.40 26.29 -3.99
CA ARG A 386 11.31 26.20 -4.99
C ARG A 386 9.96 25.89 -4.36
N SER A 387 9.89 25.80 -3.04
CA SER A 387 8.68 25.44 -2.32
C SER A 387 8.04 26.66 -1.70
N LEU A 388 6.70 26.74 -1.79
CA LEU A 388 5.92 27.75 -1.05
C LEU A 388 5.92 27.46 0.45
N ARG A 389 6.13 26.20 0.83
CA ARG A 389 6.16 25.73 2.22
C ARG A 389 7.33 24.77 2.39
N PRO A 390 8.56 25.29 2.56
CA PRO A 390 9.76 24.46 2.61
C PRO A 390 9.75 23.53 3.80
N HIS A 391 10.31 22.33 3.63
CA HIS A 391 10.53 21.42 4.74
C HIS A 391 11.47 22.05 5.79
N PRO A 392 11.22 21.88 7.09
CA PRO A 392 12.19 22.26 8.12
C PRO A 392 13.56 21.60 7.94
N ALA A 393 14.61 22.18 8.51
CA ALA A 393 15.90 21.50 8.63
C ALA A 393 15.78 20.30 9.57
N VAL A 394 16.40 19.17 9.22
CA VAL A 394 16.46 17.97 10.04
C VAL A 394 17.92 17.75 10.41
N ILE A 395 18.36 18.41 11.48
CA ILE A 395 19.76 18.41 11.88
C ILE A 395 20.07 17.12 12.64
N ASP A 396 21.02 16.35 12.13
CA ASP A 396 21.58 15.21 12.83
C ASP A 396 22.37 15.68 14.05
N ALA A 397 22.01 15.17 15.24
CA ALA A 397 22.60 15.61 16.49
C ALA A 397 24.10 15.27 16.62
N VAL A 398 24.58 14.28 15.86
CA VAL A 398 25.98 13.80 15.95
C VAL A 398 26.88 14.55 14.98
N THR A 399 26.43 14.70 13.74
CA THR A 399 27.22 15.27 12.63
C THR A 399 26.92 16.74 12.37
N GLY A 400 25.80 17.26 12.87
CA GLY A 400 25.32 18.61 12.56
C GLY A 400 24.83 18.79 11.11
N ALA A 401 24.83 17.73 10.31
CA ALA A 401 24.39 17.76 8.92
C ALA A 401 22.86 17.76 8.83
N ASP A 402 22.32 18.44 7.82
CA ASP A 402 20.90 18.32 7.48
C ASP A 402 20.65 17.01 6.74
N LEU A 403 19.88 16.11 7.36
CA LEU A 403 19.53 14.79 6.84
C LEU A 403 18.47 14.87 5.74
N TRP A 404 17.70 15.96 5.70
CA TRP A 404 16.60 16.07 4.76
C TRP A 404 17.10 16.26 3.33
N LYS A 405 16.47 15.53 2.41
CA LYS A 405 16.68 15.66 0.96
C LYS A 405 15.34 15.74 0.26
N PRO A 406 15.21 16.55 -0.82
CA PRO A 406 13.97 16.63 -1.57
C PRO A 406 13.63 15.29 -2.23
N THR A 407 12.40 14.82 -2.07
CA THR A 407 11.88 13.62 -2.74
C THR A 407 11.19 13.94 -4.06
N ILE A 408 10.71 15.18 -4.22
CA ILE A 408 10.13 15.74 -5.43
C ILE A 408 11.16 16.72 -6.01
N LYS A 409 11.51 16.60 -7.29
CA LYS A 409 12.57 17.42 -7.89
C LYS A 409 12.09 18.81 -8.32
N SER A 410 10.84 18.91 -8.74
CA SER A 410 10.23 20.15 -9.26
C SER A 410 8.70 20.03 -9.29
N SER A 411 8.02 21.13 -9.59
CA SER A 411 6.56 21.13 -9.82
C SER A 411 6.12 20.29 -11.02
N ALA A 412 7.02 20.03 -11.98
CA ALA A 412 6.75 19.19 -13.15
C ALA A 412 7.04 17.69 -12.94
N ASP A 413 7.46 17.30 -11.73
CA ASP A 413 7.79 15.91 -11.41
C ASP A 413 6.55 15.01 -11.52
N ARG A 414 6.71 13.78 -12.02
CA ARG A 414 5.62 12.78 -12.08
C ARG A 414 5.01 12.55 -10.70
N LYS A 415 5.79 12.63 -9.63
CA LYS A 415 5.30 12.51 -8.25
C LYS A 415 4.26 13.58 -7.89
N VAL A 416 4.36 14.79 -8.43
CA VAL A 416 3.36 15.87 -8.22
C VAL A 416 2.04 15.50 -8.89
N GLN A 417 2.11 14.96 -10.10
CA GLN A 417 0.93 14.50 -10.84
C GLN A 417 0.26 13.34 -10.10
N ASN A 418 1.03 12.34 -9.66
CA ASN A 418 0.51 11.22 -8.88
C ASN A 418 -0.23 11.67 -7.61
N VAL A 419 0.32 12.64 -6.86
CA VAL A 419 -0.38 13.18 -5.68
C VAL A 419 -1.64 13.93 -6.10
N THR A 420 -1.58 14.72 -7.17
CA THR A 420 -2.73 15.49 -7.68
C THR A 420 -3.87 14.57 -8.11
N ASP A 421 -3.56 13.54 -8.91
CA ASP A 421 -4.52 12.55 -9.39
C ASP A 421 -5.12 11.75 -8.22
N TRP A 422 -4.30 11.38 -7.23
CA TRP A 422 -4.78 10.75 -6.01
C TRP A 422 -5.72 11.65 -5.21
N VAL A 423 -5.36 12.92 -4.98
CA VAL A 423 -6.18 13.87 -4.22
C VAL A 423 -7.52 14.12 -4.93
N ASN A 424 -7.51 14.22 -6.27
CA ASN A 424 -8.72 14.35 -7.07
C ASN A 424 -9.62 13.10 -7.04
N ALA A 425 -9.05 11.93 -6.74
CA ALA A 425 -9.79 10.68 -6.57
C ALA A 425 -10.33 10.47 -5.14
N LEU A 426 -10.07 11.40 -4.21
CA LEU A 426 -10.61 11.31 -2.85
C LEU A 426 -12.13 11.54 -2.87
N TYR A 427 -12.85 10.75 -2.09
CA TYR A 427 -14.27 11.00 -1.84
C TYR A 427 -14.46 12.36 -1.15
N LEU A 428 -15.39 13.17 -1.64
CA LEU A 428 -15.75 14.48 -1.11
C LEU A 428 -17.25 14.58 -0.81
N PRO A 429 -17.67 15.29 0.26
CA PRO A 429 -16.81 15.91 1.28
C PRO A 429 -16.06 14.88 2.13
N ARG A 430 -14.86 15.23 2.63
CA ARG A 430 -14.04 14.29 3.41
C ARG A 430 -14.79 13.86 4.69
N PRO A 431 -14.94 12.56 4.94
CA PRO A 431 -15.66 12.07 6.10
C PRO A 431 -14.81 12.17 7.36
N GLN A 432 -15.49 12.21 8.51
CA GLN A 432 -14.85 12.01 9.80
C GLN A 432 -14.85 10.51 10.12
N TYR A 433 -13.71 9.85 9.94
CA TYR A 433 -13.55 8.45 10.34
C TYR A 433 -13.39 8.39 11.86
N ASP A 434 -14.50 8.21 12.56
CA ASP A 434 -14.56 7.96 14.00
C ASP A 434 -14.08 6.53 14.31
N VAL A 435 -12.84 6.21 13.95
CA VAL A 435 -12.23 4.87 14.03
C VAL A 435 -11.48 4.63 15.34
N GLY A 436 -11.36 5.63 16.22
CA GLY A 436 -10.68 5.49 17.51
C GLY A 436 -9.16 5.24 17.41
N TYR A 437 -8.53 5.54 16.27
CA TYR A 437 -7.09 5.42 16.10
C TYR A 437 -6.34 6.42 16.98
N LYS A 438 -5.38 5.91 17.77
CA LYS A 438 -4.52 6.73 18.64
C LYS A 438 -3.13 6.86 18.02
N PRO A 439 -2.74 8.04 17.50
CA PRO A 439 -1.38 8.26 17.00
C PRO A 439 -0.36 8.32 18.15
N VAL A 440 0.92 8.13 17.84
CA VAL A 440 2.01 8.24 18.84
C VAL A 440 2.05 9.61 19.50
N ARG A 441 1.73 10.65 18.72
CA ARG A 441 1.53 12.01 19.21
C ARG A 441 0.28 12.62 18.57
N PRO A 442 -0.37 13.57 19.24
CA PRO A 442 -1.57 14.21 18.70
C PRO A 442 -1.36 14.79 17.29
N PHE A 443 -2.32 14.51 16.40
CA PHE A 443 -2.32 15.01 15.03
C PHE A 443 -2.46 16.53 14.94
N GLU A 444 -3.14 17.14 15.91
CA GLU A 444 -3.29 18.57 16.02
C GLU A 444 -2.20 19.15 16.94
N PRO A 445 -1.66 20.34 16.61
CA PRO A 445 -0.78 21.03 17.53
C PRO A 445 -1.56 21.39 18.81
N GLN A 446 -1.01 21.08 19.98
CA GLN A 446 -1.53 21.61 21.22
C GLN A 446 -1.24 23.12 21.23
N MET A 447 -2.29 23.95 21.15
CA MET A 447 -2.10 25.38 21.37
C MET A 447 -1.64 25.59 22.81
N PRO A 448 -0.65 26.47 23.07
CA PRO A 448 -0.32 26.86 24.44
C PRO A 448 -1.62 27.32 25.11
N GLN A 449 -1.95 26.72 26.26
CA GLN A 449 -3.08 27.21 27.05
C GLN A 449 -2.77 28.65 27.44
N ALA A 450 -3.47 29.60 26.82
CA ALA A 450 -3.41 30.99 27.21
C ALA A 450 -4.00 31.11 28.63
N GLY A 451 -3.13 31.27 29.63
CA GLY A 451 -3.54 31.64 30.99
C GLY A 451 -3.41 30.56 32.05
N MET A 452 -2.18 30.20 32.41
CA MET A 452 -1.84 30.16 33.84
C MET A 452 -0.93 31.35 34.10
N GLY A 453 -1.46 32.31 34.86
CA GLY A 453 -0.93 33.65 35.00
C GLY A 453 0.53 33.67 35.42
N ALA A 454 1.29 34.55 34.75
CA ALA A 454 2.47 35.14 35.34
C ALA A 454 2.09 35.65 36.73
N GLY A 455 2.63 35.00 37.76
CA GLY A 455 2.58 35.50 39.12
C GLY A 455 3.10 36.93 39.12
N ASN A 456 2.22 37.85 39.50
CA ASN A 456 2.52 39.25 39.73
C ASN A 456 3.76 39.33 40.64
N PRO A 457 4.88 39.97 40.26
CA PRO A 457 5.94 40.25 41.21
C PRO A 457 5.40 41.26 42.21
N ALA A 458 5.07 40.79 43.41
CA ALA A 458 4.65 41.65 44.51
C ALA A 458 5.72 42.72 44.74
N GLY A 459 5.32 43.96 44.47
CA GLY A 459 6.12 45.14 44.76
C GLY A 459 6.42 45.24 46.26
N ASN A 460 7.62 45.73 46.55
CA ASN A 460 8.03 46.22 47.85
C ASN A 460 6.96 47.15 48.46
N PRO A 461 6.63 47.01 49.76
CA PRO A 461 5.95 48.07 50.48
C PRO A 461 6.91 49.22 50.81
N PRO A 462 6.43 50.48 50.86
CA PRO A 462 7.21 51.61 51.37
C PRO A 462 7.31 51.53 52.91
N GLY A 463 8.38 52.11 53.44
CA GLY A 463 8.86 51.91 54.80
C GLY A 463 8.01 52.43 55.95
N LYS A 464 8.44 52.01 57.14
CA LYS A 464 8.58 52.82 58.35
C LYS A 464 9.92 52.48 58.99
#